data_AF-A0A2G9UU94-F1
#
_entry.id   AF-A0A2G9UU94-F1
#
_cell.length_a   1.000
_cell.length_b   1.000
_cell.length_c   1.000
_cell.angle_alpha   90.00
_cell.angle_beta   90.00
_cell.angle_gamma   90.00
#
_symmetry.space_group_name_H-M   'P 1'
#
loop_
_entity.id
_entity.type
_entity.pdbx_description
1 polymer ?
#
loop_
_entity_poly.entity_id
_entity_poly.type
_entity_poly.pdbx_seq_one_letter_code
_entity_poly.pdbx_strand_id
1 'polypeptide(L)'
;MRVHVTRDDFNQLIDDLMPRVATPLVQAPKMAGLQLDQVDQVVLLGAGTRVSKVQEEIQKRIGSKELGRFLNTDEAIAAHLSKGSKVKPSGVEEQVGVKYSSPLSRQRETLFPGPTTDAINGMLKA
;
A
#
# COMPACT_ATOMS: atom_id res chain seq x y z
N MET A 1 32.67 6.56 21.45
CA MET A 1 33.15 6.73 20.06
C MET A 1 32.06 7.47 19.28
N ARG A 2 32.35 8.65 18.74
CA ARG A 2 31.46 9.36 17.81
C ARG A 2 31.94 9.05 16.40
N VAL A 3 31.05 8.55 15.54
CA VAL A 3 31.33 8.31 14.13
C VAL A 3 30.55 9.36 13.33
N HIS A 4 31.25 10.08 12.46
CA HIS A 4 30.62 10.98 11.51
C HIS A 4 30.16 10.16 10.31
N VAL A 5 28.88 10.24 10.00
CA VAL A 5 28.26 9.57 8.85
C VAL A 5 27.80 10.65 7.89
N THR A 6 28.33 10.65 6.68
CA THR A 6 27.87 11.55 5.62
C THR A 6 26.59 11.01 4.99
N ARG A 7 25.88 11.85 4.22
CA ARG A 7 24.70 11.40 3.47
C ARG A 7 25.06 10.30 2.46
N ASP A 8 26.24 10.38 1.88
CA ASP A 8 26.70 9.42 0.88
C ASP A 8 27.03 8.07 1.53
N ASP A 9 27.64 8.07 2.71
CA ASP A 9 27.85 6.85 3.50
C ASP A 9 26.50 6.18 3.83
N PHE A 10 25.51 6.96 4.28
CA PHE A 10 24.17 6.44 4.52
C PHE A 10 23.54 5.88 3.24
N ASN A 11 23.67 6.58 2.12
CA ASN A 11 23.13 6.12 0.85
C ASN A 11 23.74 4.76 0.47
N GLN A 12 25.07 4.61 0.54
CA GLN A 12 25.76 3.35 0.24
C GLN A 12 25.25 2.19 1.10
N LEU A 13 24.96 2.44 2.38
CA LEU A 13 24.42 1.42 3.29
C LEU A 13 23.00 0.96 2.95
N ILE A 14 22.25 1.72 2.15
CA ILE A 14 20.86 1.40 1.76
C ILE A 14 20.72 1.04 0.27
N ASP A 15 21.82 0.95 -0.48
CA ASP A 15 21.80 0.70 -1.93
C ASP A 15 21.08 -0.61 -2.29
N ASP A 16 21.24 -1.64 -1.47
CA ASP A 16 20.62 -2.95 -1.63
C ASP A 16 19.08 -2.91 -1.49
N LEU A 17 18.55 -1.90 -0.80
CA LEU A 17 17.11 -1.71 -0.62
C LEU A 17 16.45 -1.00 -1.80
N MET A 18 17.20 -0.25 -2.61
CA MET A 18 16.64 0.56 -3.71
C MET A 18 15.88 -0.28 -4.75
N PRO A 19 16.37 -1.46 -5.18
CA PRO A 19 15.61 -2.32 -6.08
C PRO A 19 14.27 -2.80 -5.51
N ARG A 20 14.09 -2.81 -4.17
CA ARG A 20 12.84 -3.26 -3.54
C ARG A 20 11.75 -2.19 -3.58
N VAL A 21 12.13 -0.91 -3.64
CA VAL A 21 11.19 0.23 -3.78
C VAL A 21 10.49 0.18 -5.14
N ALA A 22 11.16 -0.37 -6.15
CA ALA A 22 10.66 -0.54 -7.50
C ALA A 22 9.49 -1.52 -7.64
N THR A 23 9.58 -2.64 -6.94
CA THR A 23 8.68 -3.78 -7.06
C THR A 23 7.20 -3.39 -6.91
N PRO A 24 6.78 -2.66 -5.86
CA PRO A 24 5.38 -2.28 -5.70
C PRO A 24 4.87 -1.33 -6.80
N LEU A 25 5.73 -0.49 -7.38
CA LEU A 25 5.34 0.44 -8.45
C LEU A 25 4.95 -0.29 -9.74
N VAL A 26 5.46 -1.50 -9.95
CA VAL A 26 5.11 -2.33 -11.11
C VAL A 26 3.96 -3.29 -10.78
N GLN A 27 3.98 -3.86 -9.57
CA GLN A 27 2.98 -4.86 -9.18
C GLN A 27 1.60 -4.25 -8.92
N ALA A 28 1.52 -3.08 -8.28
CA ALA A 28 0.23 -2.51 -7.90
C ALA A 28 -0.65 -2.13 -9.11
N PRO A 29 -0.15 -1.41 -10.13
CA PRO A 29 -0.95 -1.13 -11.33
C PRO A 29 -1.35 -2.41 -12.06
N LYS A 30 -0.42 -3.39 -12.16
CA LYS A 30 -0.69 -4.69 -12.78
C LYS A 30 -1.83 -5.45 -12.06
N MET A 31 -1.87 -5.42 -10.74
CA MET A 31 -2.95 -6.03 -9.95
C MET A 31 -4.28 -5.30 -10.12
N ALA A 32 -4.23 -3.99 -10.35
CA ALA A 32 -5.40 -3.17 -10.64
C ALA A 32 -5.86 -3.26 -12.12
N GLY A 33 -5.07 -3.89 -12.99
CA GLY A 33 -5.34 -3.90 -14.43
C GLY A 33 -5.13 -2.53 -15.09
N LEU A 34 -4.35 -1.65 -14.47
CA LEU A 34 -4.08 -0.29 -14.91
C LEU A 34 -2.64 -0.16 -15.39
N GLN A 35 -2.45 0.75 -16.34
CA GLN A 35 -1.14 1.20 -16.79
C GLN A 35 -0.69 2.40 -15.94
N LEU A 36 0.63 2.60 -15.80
CA LEU A 36 1.18 3.62 -14.90
C LEU A 36 0.83 5.05 -15.34
N ASP A 37 0.59 5.26 -16.63
CA ASP A 37 0.13 6.52 -17.24
C ASP A 37 -1.29 6.91 -16.82
N GLN A 38 -2.15 5.93 -16.53
CA GLN A 38 -3.52 6.14 -16.05
C GLN A 38 -3.60 6.57 -14.58
N VAL A 39 -2.47 6.60 -13.86
CA VAL A 39 -2.42 7.05 -12.46
C VAL A 39 -2.39 8.58 -12.42
N ASP A 40 -3.42 9.23 -11.90
CA ASP A 40 -3.50 10.70 -11.86
C ASP A 40 -2.47 11.33 -10.92
N GLN A 41 -2.31 10.77 -9.72
CA GLN A 41 -1.44 11.33 -8.68
C GLN A 41 -0.73 10.23 -7.90
N VAL A 42 0.53 10.48 -7.54
CA VAL A 42 1.32 9.62 -6.66
C VAL A 42 1.52 10.35 -5.33
N VAL A 43 1.00 9.78 -4.25
CA VAL A 43 1.14 10.35 -2.90
C VAL A 43 2.13 9.52 -2.10
N LEU A 44 3.11 10.18 -1.48
CA LEU A 44 4.10 9.52 -0.63
C LEU A 44 3.60 9.43 0.80
N LEU A 45 3.55 8.21 1.34
CA LEU A 45 3.18 7.94 2.72
C LEU A 45 4.32 7.21 3.43
N GLY A 46 4.74 7.73 4.59
CA GLY A 46 5.66 7.08 5.53
C GLY A 46 7.01 7.79 5.68
N ALA A 47 7.63 7.66 6.84
CA ALA A 47 8.88 8.36 7.16
C ALA A 47 10.06 8.02 6.22
N GLY A 48 10.15 6.77 5.76
CA GLY A 48 11.20 6.31 4.83
C GLY A 48 11.17 7.03 3.48
N THR A 49 10.02 7.58 3.08
CA THR A 49 9.88 8.35 1.85
C THR A 49 10.56 9.72 1.90
N ARG A 50 11.08 10.16 3.06
CA ARG A 50 11.81 11.44 3.21
C ARG A 50 13.26 11.36 2.72
N VAL A 51 13.79 10.16 2.46
CA VAL A 51 15.13 9.96 1.92
C VAL A 51 15.14 10.40 0.44
N SER A 52 16.02 11.34 0.06
CA SER A 52 16.06 11.84 -1.34
C SER A 52 16.29 10.74 -2.36
N LYS A 53 17.19 9.80 -2.06
CA LYS A 53 17.49 8.67 -2.94
C LYS A 53 16.24 7.83 -3.26
N VAL A 54 15.39 7.58 -2.26
CA VAL A 54 14.11 6.87 -2.45
C VAL A 54 13.17 7.67 -3.34
N GLN A 55 13.07 8.98 -3.12
CA GLN A 55 12.21 9.85 -3.93
C GLN A 55 12.67 9.91 -5.39
N GLU A 56 13.98 10.01 -5.62
CA GLU A 56 14.59 9.99 -6.95
C GLU A 56 14.31 8.66 -7.68
N GLU A 57 14.47 7.53 -7.00
CA GLU A 57 14.16 6.22 -7.58
C GLU A 57 12.68 6.05 -7.94
N ILE A 58 11.77 6.59 -7.11
CA ILE A 58 10.34 6.61 -7.42
C ILE A 58 10.09 7.54 -8.61
N GLN A 59 10.66 8.76 -8.62
CA GLN A 59 10.50 9.75 -9.69
C GLN A 59 10.94 9.19 -11.05
N LYS A 60 12.09 8.51 -11.09
CA LYS A 60 12.61 7.84 -12.31
C LYS A 60 11.60 6.85 -12.90
N ARG A 61 10.79 6.20 -12.06
CA ARG A 61 9.85 5.14 -12.48
C ARG A 61 8.47 5.67 -12.85
N ILE A 62 8.01 6.72 -12.19
CA ILE A 62 6.71 7.38 -12.49
C ILE A 62 6.81 8.38 -13.66
N GLY A 63 8.04 8.69 -14.11
CA GLY A 63 8.30 9.56 -15.25
C GLY A 63 8.04 11.03 -14.94
N SER A 64 7.21 11.68 -15.75
CA SER A 64 6.88 13.11 -15.65
C SER A 64 5.81 13.45 -14.61
N LYS A 65 5.28 12.46 -13.88
CA LYS A 65 4.25 12.67 -12.86
C LYS A 65 4.87 13.26 -11.60
N GLU A 66 4.21 14.26 -11.01
CA GLU A 66 4.69 14.90 -9.79
C GLU A 66 4.41 14.06 -8.54
N LEU A 67 5.38 14.03 -7.64
CA LEU A 67 5.24 13.42 -6.32
C LEU A 67 4.46 14.36 -5.39
N GLY A 68 3.28 13.94 -4.95
CA GLY A 68 2.47 14.64 -3.96
C GLY A 68 3.12 14.59 -2.58
N ARG A 69 3.59 15.75 -2.09
CA ARG A 69 4.27 15.92 -0.79
C ARG A 69 3.41 16.64 0.26
N PHE A 70 2.17 17.00 -0.09
CA PHE A 70 1.36 17.95 0.67
C PHE A 70 0.52 17.31 1.80
N LEU A 71 0.63 15.99 2.01
CA LEU A 71 -0.19 15.26 2.97
C LEU A 71 0.61 14.91 4.22
N ASN A 72 0.08 15.31 5.38
CA ASN A 72 0.60 14.85 6.66
C ASN A 72 0.30 13.35 6.82
N THR A 73 1.32 12.51 6.63
CA THR A 73 1.17 11.05 6.63
C THR A 73 0.64 10.53 7.97
N ASP A 74 1.16 11.02 9.08
CA ASP A 74 0.89 10.43 10.40
C ASP A 74 -0.57 10.66 10.82
N GLU A 75 -1.09 11.85 10.54
CA GLU A 75 -2.51 12.19 10.75
C GLU A 75 -3.43 11.49 9.76
N ALA A 76 -3.03 11.37 8.49
CA ALA A 76 -3.83 10.70 7.47
C ALA A 76 -4.05 9.22 7.81
N ILE A 77 -3.02 8.53 8.31
CA ILE A 77 -3.11 7.14 8.77
C ILE A 77 -4.01 7.03 10.01
N ALA A 78 -3.83 7.92 11.00
CA ALA A 78 -4.64 7.91 12.21
C ALA A 78 -6.13 8.16 11.91
N ALA A 79 -6.44 9.12 11.04
CA ALA A 79 -7.80 9.39 10.59
C ALA A 79 -8.40 8.22 9.82
N HIS A 80 -7.62 7.57 8.95
CA HIS A 80 -8.07 6.40 8.19
C HIS A 80 -8.38 5.21 9.12
N LEU A 81 -7.49 4.92 10.08
CA LEU A 81 -7.70 3.84 11.06
C LEU A 81 -8.87 4.13 11.98
N SER A 82 -9.06 5.39 12.41
CA SER A 82 -10.20 5.79 13.23
C SER A 82 -11.52 5.61 12.48
N LYS A 83 -11.58 6.00 11.20
CA LYS A 83 -12.76 5.75 10.35
C LYS A 83 -13.01 4.25 10.12
N GLY A 84 -11.94 3.48 9.86
CA GLY A 84 -12.04 2.03 9.61
C GLY A 84 -12.35 1.19 10.85
N SER A 85 -12.02 1.68 12.06
CA SER A 85 -12.21 0.96 13.33
C SER A 85 -13.54 1.28 14.02
N LYS A 86 -14.37 2.17 13.46
CA LYS A 86 -15.73 2.37 13.99
C LYS A 86 -16.54 1.08 13.77
N VAL A 87 -16.72 0.32 14.86
CA VAL A 87 -17.78 -0.69 14.95
C VAL A 87 -19.08 0.06 14.67
N LYS A 88 -19.72 -0.26 13.53
CA LYS A 88 -20.92 0.44 13.09
C LYS A 88 -21.97 0.43 14.21
N PRO A 89 -22.35 1.58 14.79
CA PRO A 89 -23.56 1.65 15.58
C PRO A 89 -24.71 1.28 14.65
N SER A 90 -25.61 0.41 15.11
CA SER A 90 -26.79 0.02 14.36
C SER A 90 -27.63 1.26 14.02
N GLY A 91 -27.59 1.74 12.77
CA GLY A 91 -28.51 2.76 12.27
C GLY A 91 -27.93 3.96 11.53
N VAL A 92 -26.63 4.03 11.23
CA VAL A 92 -26.07 5.12 10.40
C VAL A 92 -25.50 4.58 9.10
N GLU A 93 -26.15 4.90 7.97
CA GLU A 93 -25.60 4.65 6.64
C GLU A 93 -24.58 5.73 6.28
N GLU A 94 -23.30 5.45 6.50
CA GLU A 94 -22.21 6.24 5.94
C GLU A 94 -21.91 5.75 4.51
N GLN A 95 -22.20 6.56 3.49
CA GLN A 95 -21.99 6.26 2.06
C GLN A 95 -20.50 6.35 1.62
N VAL A 96 -19.56 5.85 2.43
CA VAL A 96 -18.16 5.70 2.00
C VAL A 96 -17.85 4.21 1.90
N GLY A 97 -18.13 3.63 0.74
CA GLY A 97 -17.87 2.22 0.46
C GLY A 97 -16.39 1.94 0.24
N VAL A 98 -15.62 1.69 1.31
CA VAL A 98 -14.24 1.19 1.18
C VAL A 98 -14.25 -0.33 1.05
N LYS A 99 -13.91 -0.82 -0.15
CA LYS A 99 -13.75 -2.26 -0.40
C LYS A 99 -12.27 -2.63 -0.26
N TYR A 100 -11.96 -3.51 0.70
CA TYR A 100 -10.62 -4.07 0.85
C TYR A 100 -10.52 -5.38 0.07
N SER A 101 -9.45 -5.56 -0.70
CA SER A 101 -9.08 -6.86 -1.26
C SER A 101 -7.90 -7.41 -0.46
N SER A 102 -7.96 -8.70 -0.08
CA SER A 102 -6.83 -9.36 0.57
C SER A 102 -5.85 -9.84 -0.50
N PRO A 103 -4.57 -9.41 -0.47
CA PRO A 103 -3.57 -9.95 -1.39
C PRO A 103 -3.22 -11.41 -1.09
N LEU A 104 -3.61 -11.92 0.09
CA LEU A 104 -3.30 -13.28 0.57
C LEU A 104 -4.45 -14.28 0.42
N SER A 105 -5.66 -13.84 0.04
CA SER A 105 -6.83 -14.76 -0.08
C SER A 105 -6.55 -15.90 -1.06
N ARG A 106 -5.92 -15.60 -2.19
CA ARG A 106 -5.57 -16.59 -3.23
C ARG A 106 -4.49 -17.59 -2.79
N GLN A 107 -3.59 -17.19 -1.89
CA GLN A 107 -2.57 -18.09 -1.33
C GLN A 107 -3.14 -18.98 -0.22
N ARG A 108 -4.14 -18.50 0.52
CA ARG A 108 -4.82 -19.30 1.55
C ARG A 108 -5.65 -20.43 0.93
N GLU A 109 -6.35 -20.14 -0.16
CA GLU A 109 -7.22 -21.10 -0.87
C GLU A 109 -6.45 -22.24 -1.55
N THR A 110 -5.18 -22.00 -1.90
CA THR A 110 -4.27 -23.02 -2.45
C THR A 110 -3.57 -23.85 -1.37
N LEU A 111 -3.32 -23.29 -0.19
CA LEU A 111 -2.63 -23.98 0.92
C LEU A 111 -3.59 -24.72 1.87
N PHE A 112 -4.81 -24.21 2.00
CA PHE A 112 -5.87 -24.76 2.84
C PHE A 112 -7.18 -24.65 2.07
N PRO A 113 -7.57 -25.67 1.29
CA PRO A 113 -8.89 -25.70 0.67
C PRO A 113 -9.92 -25.83 1.80
N GLY A 114 -10.44 -24.69 2.25
CA GLY A 114 -11.63 -24.65 3.10
C GLY A 114 -12.84 -25.17 2.32
N PRO A 115 -13.90 -25.63 3.00
CA PRO A 115 -15.11 -26.05 2.32
C PRO A 115 -15.63 -24.88 1.46
N THR A 116 -15.80 -25.14 0.17
CA THR A 116 -16.28 -24.18 -0.82
C THR A 116 -17.59 -23.55 -0.35
N THR A 117 -17.80 -22.27 -0.62
CA THR A 117 -19.00 -21.51 -0.21
C THR A 117 -20.32 -22.20 -0.60
N ASP A 118 -20.30 -23.03 -1.64
CA ASP A 118 -21.42 -23.89 -2.07
C ASP A 118 -21.82 -24.95 -1.03
N ALA A 119 -20.87 -25.50 -0.27
CA ALA A 119 -21.14 -26.49 0.78
C ALA A 119 -21.85 -25.87 1.99
N ILE A 120 -21.55 -24.60 2.31
CA ILE A 120 -22.17 -23.86 3.41
C ILE A 120 -23.63 -23.52 3.05
N ASN A 121 -23.89 -23.11 1.81
CA ASN A 121 -25.24 -22.83 1.33
C ASN A 121 -26.12 -24.09 1.23
N GLY A 122 -25.52 -25.27 1.06
CA GLY A 122 -26.22 -26.56 1.12
C GLY A 122 -26.61 -26.98 2.54
N MET A 123 -25.76 -26.74 3.55
CA MET A 123 -26.03 -27.08 4.95
C MET A 123 -27.10 -26.19 5.61
N LEU A 124 -27.28 -24.95 5.16
CA LEU A 124 -28.29 -24.03 5.68
C LEU A 124 -29.69 -24.22 5.07
N LYS A 125 -29.82 -25.09 4.06
CA LYS A 125 -31.11 -25.42 3.41
C LYS A 125 -31.60 -26.85 3.69
N ALA A 126 -30.99 -27.55 4.64
CA ALA A 126 -31.45 -28.85 5.15
C ALA A 126 -32.09 -28.70 6.53
#